data_AF-A0A7C2LDA6-F1
#
_entry.id   AF-A0A7C2LDA6-F1
#
_cell.length_a   1.000
_cell.length_b   1.000
_cell.length_c   1.000
_cell.angle_alpha   90.00
_cell.angle_beta   90.00
_cell.angle_gamma   90.00
#
_symmetry.space_group_name_H-M   'P 1'
#
loop_
_entity.id
_entity.type
_entity.pdbx_description
1 polymer ?
#
loop_
_entity_poly.entity_id
_entity_poly.type
_entity_poly.pdbx_seq_one_letter_code
_entity_poly.pdbx_strand_id
1 'polypeptide(L)'
;MVESRGLPFQEMRGLGWDINTGYSSNRGDLFPIGSFGHTGFTGTSFWIDPTSQTFVIFLSNRVHPDGRGDVTSLRGRVASIVAAAIRRPPLPELWPAPPTIWREPERPRVRESPETATVLNGIDVLRRDGFRLLEGRRVGLITNHTGRARDGTSTIDLLARAPNVTLVALFSPEHGLRGQADEPVGDTVDEKTGLPVYSLYGPRRRPTAEMLRGLDTLVFDIQDIGARFYTYITTMGYALEEAAARGIRFIVLDRPNPINGQDVEGPVADPEALSFTAYHSIPIRHGMTIGELALLFNAERRIGADLHVVKMEGWRREYWFDQTGQEWVNPSPNMRSLTAATLYPGIALLETTNVSVGRGTDRPFEVFGAPWMDGRRVAEALNRRGIPGVRFVPIRFTPRASTFAGEECGGVAIVITERAAVRPVRLGIEIAVVLRRLYPETWRIEAFGRLLAHRRTLELLNSGADAETIERAWQAELERFRQIRRRYLLY
;
A
#
# COMPACT_ATOMS: atom_id res chain seq x y z
N MET A 1 18.74 -21.12 11.60
CA MET A 1 18.17 -22.47 11.45
C MET A 1 16.79 -22.45 12.09
N VAL A 2 15.77 -22.97 11.40
CA VAL A 2 14.45 -23.18 12.00
C VAL A 2 14.47 -24.60 12.55
N GLU A 3 14.34 -24.77 13.86
CA GLU A 3 14.06 -26.08 14.45
C GLU A 3 12.69 -26.53 13.94
N SER A 4 12.68 -27.42 12.95
CA SER A 4 11.46 -28.04 12.45
C SER A 4 11.01 -29.08 13.47
N ARG A 5 10.01 -28.73 14.28
CA ARG A 5 9.32 -29.69 15.14
C ARG A 5 8.81 -30.86 14.29
N GLY A 6 9.25 -32.07 14.58
CA GLY A 6 8.71 -33.31 14.01
C GLY A 6 9.66 -34.15 13.15
N LEU A 7 10.94 -33.77 12.98
CA LEU A 7 11.95 -34.64 12.34
C LEU A 7 12.86 -35.30 13.38
N PRO A 8 13.42 -36.50 13.12
CA PRO A 8 14.38 -37.14 14.02
C PRO A 8 15.59 -36.23 14.31
N PHE A 9 16.26 -36.42 15.46
CA PHE A 9 17.35 -35.59 16.01
C PHE A 9 18.61 -35.36 15.13
N GLN A 10 18.60 -35.80 13.87
CA GLN A 10 19.72 -35.65 12.92
C GLN A 10 19.30 -35.10 11.55
N GLU A 11 18.01 -34.81 11.35
CA GLU A 11 17.50 -34.27 10.10
C GLU A 11 17.54 -32.72 10.08
N MET A 12 18.06 -32.13 9.01
CA MET A 12 18.20 -30.68 8.87
C MET A 12 17.56 -30.13 7.59
N ARG A 13 16.79 -29.04 7.75
CA ARG A 13 16.27 -28.20 6.66
C ARG A 13 16.56 -26.73 6.90
N GLY A 14 16.72 -25.97 5.83
CA GLY A 14 16.86 -24.52 5.81
C GLY A 14 15.59 -23.80 5.35
N LEU A 15 15.69 -22.52 5.02
CA LEU A 15 14.58 -21.70 4.51
C LEU A 15 14.15 -22.16 3.10
N GLY A 16 13.34 -23.22 3.02
CA GLY A 16 12.88 -23.81 1.76
C GLY A 16 13.89 -24.75 1.09
N TRP A 17 14.97 -25.12 1.79
CA TRP A 17 16.05 -25.96 1.26
C TRP A 17 16.25 -27.21 2.11
N ASP A 18 16.57 -28.31 1.46
CA ASP A 18 17.01 -29.54 2.13
C ASP A 18 18.52 -29.46 2.43
N ILE A 19 18.93 -29.90 3.63
CA ILE A 19 20.34 -29.85 4.08
C ILE A 19 20.84 -31.26 4.42
N ASN A 20 20.09 -31.98 5.25
CA ASN A 20 20.43 -33.33 5.67
C ASN A 20 19.18 -34.07 6.16
N THR A 21 18.28 -34.46 5.25
CA THR A 21 17.12 -35.32 5.57
C THR A 21 17.23 -36.65 4.85
N GLY A 22 16.32 -37.59 5.11
CA GLY A 22 16.19 -38.82 4.32
C GLY A 22 15.98 -38.60 2.81
N TYR A 23 15.70 -37.36 2.37
CA TYR A 23 15.53 -36.98 0.97
C TYR A 23 16.78 -36.36 0.33
N SER A 24 17.88 -36.16 1.08
CA SER A 24 19.08 -35.46 0.60
C SER A 24 19.99 -36.31 -0.29
N SER A 25 19.50 -37.41 -0.87
CA SER A 25 20.31 -38.30 -1.72
C SER A 25 20.86 -37.62 -2.97
N ASN A 26 20.23 -36.53 -3.43
CA ASN A 26 20.73 -35.69 -4.51
C ASN A 26 21.96 -34.84 -4.14
N ARG A 27 22.34 -34.78 -2.86
CA ARG A 27 23.65 -34.25 -2.41
C ARG A 27 24.80 -35.10 -2.94
N GLY A 28 24.58 -36.40 -3.13
CA GLY A 28 25.66 -37.36 -3.31
C GLY A 28 26.43 -37.60 -2.01
N ASP A 29 27.49 -38.39 -2.11
CA ASP A 29 28.21 -38.95 -0.95
C ASP A 29 29.36 -38.06 -0.47
N LEU A 30 29.81 -37.14 -1.32
CA LEU A 30 31.05 -36.39 -1.11
C LEU A 30 30.84 -34.92 -0.71
N PHE A 31 29.70 -34.32 -1.06
CA PHE A 31 29.41 -32.96 -0.57
C PHE A 31 29.07 -33.00 0.94
N PRO A 32 29.61 -32.07 1.75
CA PRO A 32 29.49 -32.13 3.20
C PRO A 32 28.10 -31.75 3.71
N ILE A 33 27.78 -32.19 4.93
CA ILE A 33 26.64 -31.67 5.70
C ILE A 33 26.90 -30.18 5.96
N GLY A 34 26.00 -29.31 5.48
CA GLY A 34 26.17 -27.85 5.43
C GLY A 34 26.00 -27.29 4.00
N SER A 35 26.19 -28.14 2.99
CA SER A 35 25.67 -27.91 1.64
C SER A 35 24.14 -28.15 1.61
N PHE A 36 23.45 -27.55 0.65
CA PHE A 36 21.98 -27.55 0.61
C PHE A 36 21.42 -27.55 -0.80
N GLY A 37 20.20 -28.04 -0.97
CA GLY A 37 19.58 -28.13 -2.29
C GLY A 37 18.14 -28.59 -2.29
N HIS A 38 17.62 -28.88 -3.48
CA HIS A 38 16.25 -29.31 -3.68
C HIS A 38 16.11 -30.16 -4.96
N THR A 39 15.10 -31.03 -4.99
CA THR A 39 14.72 -31.81 -6.17
C THR A 39 13.43 -31.29 -6.81
N GLY A 40 13.28 -31.45 -8.12
CA GLY A 40 12.03 -31.22 -8.85
C GLY A 40 11.31 -32.52 -9.22
N PHE A 41 9.98 -32.42 -9.36
CA PHE A 41 9.12 -33.57 -9.68
C PHE A 41 9.52 -34.29 -10.97
N THR A 42 9.91 -33.52 -12.01
CA THR A 42 10.20 -34.03 -13.36
C THR A 42 11.54 -34.74 -13.51
N GLY A 43 12.36 -34.86 -12.46
CA GLY A 43 13.69 -35.46 -12.59
C GLY A 43 14.85 -34.48 -12.37
N THR A 44 14.56 -33.18 -12.22
CA THR A 44 15.59 -32.16 -11.97
C THR A 44 16.11 -32.13 -10.54
N SER A 45 17.32 -31.63 -10.33
CA SER A 45 17.85 -31.31 -9.00
C SER A 45 18.81 -30.11 -9.04
N PHE A 46 18.91 -29.44 -7.90
CA PHE A 46 19.82 -28.34 -7.68
C PHE A 46 20.49 -28.49 -6.31
N TRP A 47 21.81 -28.37 -6.24
CA TRP A 47 22.57 -28.47 -5.00
C TRP A 47 23.68 -27.42 -4.95
N ILE A 48 23.90 -26.79 -3.80
CA ILE A 48 24.92 -25.77 -3.58
C ILE A 48 25.81 -26.20 -2.41
N ASP A 49 27.12 -26.22 -2.63
CA ASP A 49 28.12 -26.23 -1.57
C ASP A 49 28.86 -24.87 -1.52
N PRO A 50 28.58 -24.03 -0.52
CA PRO A 50 29.27 -22.77 -0.34
C PRO A 50 30.77 -22.94 -0.07
N THR A 51 31.17 -24.05 0.56
CA THR A 51 32.56 -24.31 0.98
C THR A 51 33.45 -24.48 -0.23
N SER A 52 33.04 -25.31 -1.19
CA SER A 52 33.74 -25.47 -2.47
C SER A 52 33.35 -24.44 -3.52
N GLN A 53 32.52 -23.44 -3.16
CA GLN A 53 31.93 -22.46 -4.08
C GLN A 53 31.31 -23.10 -5.34
N THR A 54 30.66 -24.24 -5.17
CA THR A 54 30.13 -25.04 -6.28
C THR A 54 28.62 -25.14 -6.22
N PHE A 55 27.98 -25.12 -7.38
CA PHE A 55 26.59 -25.54 -7.52
C PHE A 55 26.45 -26.59 -8.62
N VAL A 56 25.56 -27.55 -8.41
CA VAL A 56 25.24 -28.61 -9.36
C VAL A 56 23.79 -28.44 -9.79
N ILE A 57 23.58 -28.27 -11.10
CA ILE A 57 22.25 -28.26 -11.70
C ILE A 57 22.14 -29.49 -12.60
N PHE A 58 21.21 -30.38 -12.27
CA PHE A 58 20.88 -31.52 -13.12
C PHE A 58 19.47 -31.35 -13.67
N LEU A 59 19.38 -31.22 -14.99
CA LEU A 59 18.11 -31.06 -15.70
C LEU A 59 17.81 -32.35 -16.45
N SER A 60 16.88 -33.13 -15.94
CA SER A 60 16.36 -34.31 -16.62
C SER A 60 14.84 -34.30 -16.67
N ASN A 61 14.30 -35.18 -17.50
CA ASN A 61 12.87 -35.38 -17.65
C ASN A 61 12.52 -36.86 -17.47
N ARG A 62 12.47 -37.33 -16.22
CA ARG A 62 12.13 -38.71 -15.87
C ARG A 62 10.71 -39.11 -16.27
N VAL A 63 9.86 -38.13 -16.58
CA VAL A 63 8.48 -38.38 -16.97
C VAL A 63 8.34 -38.67 -18.47
N HIS A 64 9.40 -38.56 -19.26
CA HIS A 64 9.42 -38.94 -20.67
C HIS A 64 10.01 -40.34 -20.89
N PRO A 65 9.42 -41.18 -21.76
CA PRO A 65 8.15 -40.95 -22.48
C PRO A 65 6.89 -41.30 -21.69
N ASP A 66 7.00 -42.10 -20.62
CA ASP A 66 5.84 -42.79 -20.02
C ASP A 66 5.73 -42.65 -18.48
N GLY A 67 6.53 -41.78 -17.87
CA GLY A 67 6.45 -41.54 -16.42
C GLY A 67 7.21 -42.54 -15.53
N ARG A 68 7.77 -43.61 -16.09
CA ARG A 68 8.31 -44.74 -15.32
C ARG A 68 9.81 -44.64 -14.98
N GLY A 69 10.49 -43.62 -15.49
CA GLY A 69 11.92 -43.43 -15.24
C GLY A 69 12.25 -43.04 -13.79
N ASP A 70 13.34 -43.58 -13.26
CA ASP A 70 13.95 -43.16 -11.98
C ASP A 70 15.34 -42.57 -12.23
N VAL A 71 15.55 -41.36 -11.71
CA VAL A 71 16.81 -40.62 -11.80
C VAL A 71 17.38 -40.28 -10.42
N THR A 72 16.81 -40.84 -9.35
CA THR A 72 17.19 -40.54 -7.96
C THR A 72 18.66 -40.89 -7.71
N SER A 73 19.07 -42.11 -8.05
CA SER A 73 20.48 -42.53 -7.96
C SER A 73 21.38 -41.72 -8.89
N LEU A 74 20.91 -41.39 -10.10
CA LEU A 74 21.69 -40.64 -11.08
C LEU A 74 22.02 -39.21 -10.59
N ARG A 75 21.07 -38.52 -9.98
CA ARG A 75 21.29 -37.18 -9.38
C ARG A 75 22.42 -37.20 -8.35
N GLY A 76 22.37 -38.15 -7.42
CA GLY A 76 23.41 -38.33 -6.40
C GLY A 76 24.77 -38.67 -7.00
N ARG A 77 24.82 -39.57 -7.99
CA ARG A 77 26.07 -39.94 -8.68
C ARG A 77 26.69 -38.76 -9.43
N VAL A 78 25.87 -37.94 -10.10
CA VAL A 78 26.32 -36.71 -10.76
C VAL A 78 26.92 -35.76 -9.74
N ALA A 79 26.25 -35.54 -8.61
CA ALA A 79 26.77 -34.69 -7.53
C ALA A 79 28.09 -35.23 -6.95
N SER A 80 28.19 -36.55 -6.70
CA SER A 80 29.44 -37.20 -6.25
C SER A 80 30.58 -37.04 -7.27
N ILE A 81 30.32 -37.20 -8.57
CA ILE A 81 31.34 -37.01 -9.62
C ILE A 81 31.82 -35.55 -9.65
N VAL A 82 30.90 -34.58 -9.56
CA VAL A 82 31.27 -33.16 -9.52
C VAL A 82 32.11 -32.86 -8.29
N ALA A 83 31.69 -33.31 -7.10
CA ALA A 83 32.45 -33.14 -5.87
C ALA A 83 33.86 -33.76 -5.96
N ALA A 84 34.00 -34.97 -6.51
CA ALA A 84 35.28 -35.65 -6.70
C ALA A 84 36.21 -34.93 -7.71
N ALA A 85 35.65 -34.20 -8.67
CA ALA A 85 36.42 -33.44 -9.65
C ALA A 85 37.08 -32.18 -9.05
N ILE A 86 36.65 -31.74 -7.86
CA ILE A 86 37.18 -30.57 -7.15
C ILE A 86 38.49 -30.98 -6.44
N ARG A 87 39.60 -31.00 -7.19
CA ARG A 87 40.93 -31.42 -6.68
C ARG A 87 41.62 -30.40 -5.78
N ARG A 88 41.25 -29.13 -5.92
CA ARG A 88 41.74 -27.99 -5.14
C ARG A 88 40.57 -27.02 -4.98
N PRO A 89 39.63 -27.28 -4.05
CA PRO A 89 38.67 -26.23 -3.71
C PRO A 89 39.47 -25.00 -3.30
N PRO A 90 38.99 -23.77 -3.57
CA PRO A 90 39.58 -22.61 -2.92
C PRO A 90 39.70 -22.96 -1.43
N LEU A 91 40.90 -22.72 -0.85
CA LEU A 91 41.00 -22.76 0.61
C LEU A 91 39.82 -21.96 1.12
N PRO A 92 39.04 -22.45 2.11
CA PRO A 92 37.99 -21.63 2.64
C PRO A 92 38.67 -20.32 3.02
N GLU A 93 38.37 -19.23 2.31
CA GLU A 93 38.17 -17.99 3.02
C GLU A 93 37.25 -18.45 4.12
N LEU A 94 37.82 -18.56 5.34
CA LEU A 94 37.04 -18.88 6.51
C LEU A 94 35.80 -18.04 6.32
N TRP A 95 34.67 -18.69 6.01
CA TRP A 95 33.39 -18.08 6.28
C TRP A 95 33.59 -17.61 7.70
N PRO A 96 33.70 -16.30 7.95
CA PRO A 96 34.34 -15.79 9.14
C PRO A 96 33.72 -16.60 10.26
N ALA A 97 34.54 -17.41 10.95
CA ALA A 97 34.05 -18.24 12.05
C ALA A 97 33.13 -17.30 12.79
N PRO A 98 31.80 -17.59 12.85
CA PRO A 98 30.81 -16.58 13.17
C PRO A 98 31.38 -15.90 14.38
N PRO A 99 31.66 -14.59 14.31
CA PRO A 99 32.47 -13.95 15.32
C PRO A 99 31.93 -14.43 16.67
N THR A 100 32.79 -14.59 17.67
CA THR A 100 32.34 -14.70 19.06
C THR A 100 31.52 -13.47 19.53
N ILE A 101 30.92 -12.73 18.60
CA ILE A 101 29.56 -12.19 18.62
C ILE A 101 28.51 -13.33 18.61
N TRP A 102 28.69 -14.37 19.42
CA TRP A 102 27.56 -14.77 20.27
C TRP A 102 27.66 -13.90 21.53
N ARG A 103 27.45 -12.58 21.37
CA ARG A 103 26.37 -12.04 22.21
C ARG A 103 25.20 -12.90 21.80
N GLU A 104 24.56 -13.60 22.74
CA GLU A 104 23.20 -14.10 22.50
C GLU A 104 22.56 -13.08 21.55
N PRO A 105 22.11 -13.45 20.34
CA PRO A 105 21.27 -12.52 19.63
C PRO A 105 20.24 -12.18 20.67
N GLU A 106 20.16 -10.91 21.10
CA GLU A 106 19.01 -10.45 21.87
C GLU A 106 17.86 -10.94 21.01
N ARG A 107 17.24 -12.07 21.41
CA ARG A 107 16.45 -12.93 20.53
C ARG A 107 15.53 -12.00 19.77
N PRO A 108 15.77 -11.65 18.49
CA PRO A 108 15.47 -10.32 17.94
C PRO A 108 14.24 -9.80 18.65
N ARG A 109 14.41 -9.02 19.77
CA ARG A 109 13.48 -9.02 20.94
C ARG A 109 12.16 -9.42 20.38
N VAL A 110 11.67 -10.68 20.54
CA VAL A 110 10.44 -11.16 19.84
C VAL A 110 9.61 -9.93 19.75
N ARG A 111 9.54 -9.29 18.55
CA ARG A 111 9.09 -7.89 18.51
C ARG A 111 7.70 -8.08 19.03
N GLU A 112 7.47 -7.73 20.30
CA GLU A 112 6.22 -8.06 20.98
C GLU A 112 5.21 -7.64 19.96
N SER A 113 4.42 -8.59 19.44
CA SER A 113 3.57 -8.37 18.25
C SER A 113 2.99 -6.99 18.45
N PRO A 114 3.44 -5.95 17.69
CA PRO A 114 3.57 -4.58 18.19
C PRO A 114 2.30 -4.29 18.94
N GLU A 115 2.37 -4.21 20.29
CA GLU A 115 1.21 -4.33 21.20
C GLU A 115 0.02 -3.76 20.46
N THR A 116 -0.84 -4.63 19.90
CA THR A 116 -1.82 -4.14 18.92
C THR A 116 -2.70 -3.20 19.70
N ALA A 117 -2.60 -1.90 19.40
CA ALA A 117 -3.25 -0.90 20.20
C ALA A 117 -4.75 -1.15 20.12
N THR A 118 -5.46 -0.85 21.20
CA THR A 118 -6.92 -0.84 21.12
C THR A 118 -7.34 0.56 20.71
N VAL A 119 -7.28 0.83 19.40
CA VAL A 119 -7.75 2.10 18.85
C VAL A 119 -9.27 2.06 18.73
N LEU A 120 -9.94 3.11 19.21
CA LEU A 120 -11.36 3.34 18.96
C LEU A 120 -11.49 4.41 17.88
N ASN A 121 -12.18 4.09 16.77
CA ASN A 121 -12.49 5.07 15.73
C ASN A 121 -13.51 6.09 16.26
N GLY A 122 -13.70 7.21 15.56
CA GLY A 122 -14.70 8.21 15.94
C GLY A 122 -16.10 7.64 16.13
N ILE A 123 -16.49 6.62 15.35
CA ILE A 123 -17.78 5.92 15.53
C ILE A 123 -17.85 5.09 16.82
N ASP A 124 -16.74 4.46 17.22
CA ASP A 124 -16.68 3.69 18.47
C ASP A 124 -16.80 4.63 19.68
N VAL A 125 -16.11 5.77 19.64
CA VAL A 125 -16.18 6.83 20.66
C VAL A 125 -17.58 7.43 20.73
N LEU A 126 -18.17 7.78 19.58
CA LEU A 126 -19.52 8.33 19.52
C LEU A 126 -20.57 7.34 20.08
N ARG A 127 -20.43 6.05 19.76
CA ARG A 127 -21.31 4.98 20.26
C ARG A 127 -21.18 4.80 21.76
N ARG A 128 -19.93 4.72 22.27
CA ARG A 128 -19.67 4.62 23.72
C ARG A 128 -20.33 5.77 24.48
N ASP A 129 -20.29 6.97 23.90
CA ASP A 129 -20.85 8.17 24.52
C ASP A 129 -22.37 8.30 24.33
N GLY A 130 -23.04 7.25 23.85
CA GLY A 130 -24.49 7.16 23.70
C GLY A 130 -25.04 8.04 22.58
N PHE A 131 -24.23 8.36 21.56
CA PHE A 131 -24.59 9.23 20.44
C PHE A 131 -25.08 10.62 20.84
N ARG A 132 -24.79 11.09 22.07
CA ARG A 132 -25.27 12.38 22.62
C ARG A 132 -25.01 13.59 21.71
N LEU A 133 -23.92 13.56 20.93
CA LEU A 133 -23.59 14.61 19.98
C LEU A 133 -24.64 14.80 18.87
N LEU A 134 -25.42 13.77 18.58
CA LEU A 134 -26.44 13.70 17.54
C LEU A 134 -27.87 13.70 18.10
N GLU A 135 -28.05 13.91 19.41
CA GLU A 135 -29.36 13.83 20.04
C GLU A 135 -30.33 14.89 19.50
N GLY A 136 -31.50 14.44 19.05
CA GLY A 136 -32.53 15.30 18.46
C GLY A 136 -32.18 15.87 17.08
N ARG A 137 -31.08 15.42 16.48
CA ARG A 137 -30.59 15.90 15.17
C ARG A 137 -31.12 15.07 14.02
N ARG A 138 -31.35 15.74 12.89
CA ARG A 138 -31.68 15.13 11.59
C ARG A 138 -30.41 15.00 10.77
N VAL A 139 -29.90 13.77 10.73
CA VAL A 139 -28.54 13.44 10.29
C VAL A 139 -28.53 12.96 8.84
N GLY A 140 -27.67 13.54 8.02
CA GLY A 140 -27.17 12.93 6.79
C GLY A 140 -25.81 12.29 7.02
N LEU A 141 -25.59 11.08 6.51
CA LEU A 141 -24.33 10.35 6.68
C LEU A 141 -23.59 10.21 5.36
N ILE A 142 -22.40 10.80 5.27
CA ILE A 142 -21.45 10.61 4.18
C ILE A 142 -20.54 9.44 4.54
N THR A 143 -20.74 8.31 3.88
CA THR A 143 -20.03 7.06 4.23
C THR A 143 -19.90 6.11 3.02
N ASN A 144 -19.17 5.02 3.24
CA ASN A 144 -19.13 3.85 2.37
C ASN A 144 -18.98 2.58 3.23
N HIS A 145 -18.66 1.44 2.62
CA HIS A 145 -18.49 0.15 3.30
C HIS A 145 -17.34 0.10 4.32
N THR A 146 -16.46 1.10 4.35
CA THR A 146 -15.40 1.24 5.37
C THR A 146 -15.88 1.93 6.64
N GLY A 147 -17.05 2.58 6.60
CA GLY A 147 -17.71 3.20 7.75
C GLY A 147 -18.22 2.14 8.72
N ARG A 148 -17.32 1.61 9.54
CA ARG A 148 -17.57 0.53 10.51
C ARG A 148 -16.94 0.82 11.85
N ALA A 149 -17.60 0.36 12.89
CA ALA A 149 -17.06 0.23 14.24
C ALA A 149 -16.08 -0.94 14.33
N ARG A 150 -15.33 -1.00 15.43
CA ARG A 150 -14.33 -2.05 15.69
C ARG A 150 -14.92 -3.46 15.70
N ASP A 151 -16.19 -3.61 16.05
CA ASP A 151 -16.91 -4.90 16.01
C ASP A 151 -17.43 -5.27 14.62
N GLY A 152 -17.10 -4.49 13.58
CA GLY A 152 -17.52 -4.70 12.20
C GLY A 152 -18.90 -4.13 11.86
N THR A 153 -19.65 -3.63 12.84
CA THR A 153 -20.98 -3.05 12.61
C THR A 153 -20.87 -1.77 11.78
N SER A 154 -21.70 -1.64 10.73
CA SER A 154 -21.74 -0.45 9.89
C SER A 154 -22.21 0.77 10.68
N THR A 155 -21.62 1.93 10.40
CA THR A 155 -22.06 3.23 10.93
C THR A 155 -23.51 3.54 10.55
N ILE A 156 -23.95 3.11 9.37
CA ILE A 156 -25.35 3.21 8.94
C ILE A 156 -26.25 2.48 9.93
N ASP A 157 -25.90 1.24 10.27
CA ASP A 157 -26.70 0.40 11.18
C ASP A 157 -26.70 0.94 12.61
N LEU A 158 -25.58 1.46 13.07
CA LEU A 158 -25.44 2.04 14.41
C LEU A 158 -26.31 3.29 14.56
N LEU A 159 -26.26 4.20 13.58
CA LEU A 159 -27.06 5.43 13.63
C LEU A 159 -28.54 5.18 13.39
N ALA A 160 -28.91 4.25 12.49
CA ALA A 160 -30.31 3.91 12.23
C ALA A 160 -31.00 3.23 13.43
N ARG A 161 -30.25 2.53 14.29
CA ARG A 161 -30.78 1.85 15.48
C ARG A 161 -30.69 2.70 16.75
N ALA A 162 -29.98 3.82 16.72
CA ALA A 162 -29.83 4.68 17.88
C ALA A 162 -31.15 5.44 18.15
N PRO A 163 -31.81 5.26 19.30
CA PRO A 163 -33.15 5.81 19.54
C PRO A 163 -33.19 7.33 19.63
N ASN A 164 -32.05 7.97 19.89
CA ASN A 164 -31.90 9.41 20.00
C ASN A 164 -31.38 10.09 18.73
N VAL A 165 -31.18 9.35 17.63
CA VAL A 165 -30.67 9.87 16.36
C VAL A 165 -31.70 9.67 15.26
N THR A 166 -31.98 10.72 14.48
CA THR A 166 -32.83 10.61 13.29
C THR A 166 -31.95 10.59 12.04
N LEU A 167 -31.64 9.41 11.51
CA LEU A 167 -30.91 9.27 10.24
C LEU A 167 -31.88 9.45 9.05
N VAL A 168 -31.59 10.40 8.16
CA VAL A 168 -32.53 10.85 7.11
C VAL A 168 -32.04 10.53 5.71
N ALA A 169 -30.74 10.59 5.44
CA ALA A 169 -30.18 10.36 4.12
C ALA A 169 -28.75 9.85 4.19
N LEU A 170 -28.35 9.10 3.16
CA LEU A 170 -27.00 8.60 2.96
C LEU A 170 -26.37 9.28 1.74
N PHE A 171 -25.06 9.51 1.82
CA PHE A 171 -24.28 10.08 0.74
C PHE A 171 -23.06 9.20 0.51
N SER A 172 -22.87 8.72 -0.72
CA SER A 172 -21.75 7.85 -1.07
C SER A 172 -20.75 8.56 -1.98
N PRO A 173 -19.44 8.40 -1.75
CA PRO A 173 -18.40 9.00 -2.59
C PRO A 173 -18.15 8.13 -3.84
N GLU A 174 -16.96 8.28 -4.43
CA GLU A 174 -16.40 7.37 -5.42
C GLU A 174 -16.48 5.89 -4.96
N HIS A 175 -16.78 4.98 -5.89
CA HIS A 175 -17.05 3.54 -5.69
C HIS A 175 -18.38 3.16 -5.02
N GLY A 176 -19.19 4.15 -4.64
CA GLY A 176 -20.53 3.95 -4.08
C GLY A 176 -20.53 3.37 -2.65
N LEU A 177 -21.73 3.14 -2.11
CA LEU A 177 -21.93 2.76 -0.70
C LEU A 177 -21.30 1.40 -0.33
N ARG A 178 -21.17 0.48 -1.28
CA ARG A 178 -20.59 -0.87 -1.07
C ARG A 178 -19.14 -1.00 -1.52
N GLY A 179 -18.58 0.02 -2.20
CA GLY A 179 -17.18 0.05 -2.63
C GLY A 179 -16.77 -0.98 -3.69
N GLN A 180 -17.72 -1.51 -4.45
CA GLN A 180 -17.49 -2.59 -5.42
C GLN A 180 -17.39 -2.09 -6.86
N ALA A 181 -17.78 -0.85 -7.14
CA ALA A 181 -17.85 -0.31 -8.49
C ALA A 181 -16.57 0.44 -8.86
N ASP A 182 -15.96 0.08 -10.00
CA ASP A 182 -14.93 0.89 -10.64
C ASP A 182 -15.53 2.04 -11.48
N GLU A 183 -16.83 1.96 -11.80
CA GLU A 183 -17.60 2.99 -12.54
C GLU A 183 -18.46 3.87 -11.61
N PRO A 184 -18.87 5.08 -12.05
CA PRO A 184 -19.78 5.92 -11.29
C PRO A 184 -21.10 5.21 -10.96
N VAL A 185 -21.47 5.21 -9.68
CA VAL A 185 -22.76 4.70 -9.20
C VAL A 185 -23.73 5.85 -9.06
N GLY A 186 -24.97 5.69 -9.49
CA GLY A 186 -26.03 6.71 -9.37
C GLY A 186 -26.71 6.73 -8.00
N ASP A 187 -27.72 7.60 -7.87
CA ASP A 187 -28.59 7.65 -6.69
C ASP A 187 -29.37 6.33 -6.54
N THR A 188 -29.59 5.88 -5.31
CA THR A 188 -30.27 4.61 -4.99
C THR A 188 -31.00 4.67 -3.64
N VAL A 189 -31.47 3.53 -3.13
CA VAL A 189 -32.09 3.38 -1.81
C VAL A 189 -31.35 2.28 -1.06
N ASP A 190 -31.02 2.50 0.21
CA ASP A 190 -30.43 1.45 1.03
C ASP A 190 -31.52 0.43 1.43
N GLU A 191 -31.35 -0.81 1.00
CA GLU A 191 -32.35 -1.88 1.15
C GLU A 191 -32.73 -2.15 2.62
N LYS A 192 -31.80 -1.94 3.55
CA LYS A 192 -31.99 -2.29 4.96
C LYS A 192 -32.70 -1.19 5.74
N THR A 193 -32.39 0.07 5.44
CA THR A 193 -32.94 1.23 6.15
C THR A 193 -34.09 1.91 5.40
N GLY A 194 -34.23 1.65 4.09
CA GLY A 194 -35.17 2.35 3.21
C GLY A 194 -34.79 3.81 2.92
N LEU A 195 -33.60 4.26 3.34
CA LEU A 195 -33.17 5.65 3.20
C LEU A 195 -32.65 5.95 1.78
N PRO A 196 -32.84 7.18 1.28
CA PRO A 196 -32.24 7.60 0.03
C PRO A 196 -30.70 7.62 0.14
N VAL A 197 -30.03 7.15 -0.91
CA VAL A 197 -28.58 7.17 -1.08
C VAL A 197 -28.25 8.08 -2.25
N TYR A 198 -27.59 9.20 -1.98
CA TYR A 198 -27.15 10.14 -2.99
C TYR A 198 -25.69 9.87 -3.39
N SER A 199 -25.41 9.84 -4.69
CA SER A 199 -24.05 9.73 -5.20
C SER A 199 -23.38 11.10 -5.28
N LEU A 200 -22.18 11.18 -4.69
CA LEU A 200 -21.30 12.35 -4.73
C LEU A 200 -20.12 12.12 -5.69
N TYR A 201 -20.35 11.40 -6.79
CA TYR A 201 -19.34 11.11 -7.81
C TYR A 201 -19.86 11.33 -9.24
N GLY A 202 -18.95 11.37 -10.21
CA GLY A 202 -19.27 11.63 -11.61
C GLY A 202 -19.72 13.09 -11.84
N PRO A 203 -20.91 13.34 -12.42
CA PRO A 203 -21.38 14.70 -12.74
C PRO A 203 -21.72 15.52 -11.50
N ARG A 204 -21.93 14.89 -10.34
CA ARG A 204 -22.39 15.53 -9.12
C ARG A 204 -21.47 15.17 -7.96
N ARG A 205 -20.46 16.02 -7.70
CA ARG A 205 -19.44 15.78 -6.66
C ARG A 205 -19.69 16.53 -5.35
N ARG A 206 -20.74 17.35 -5.32
CA ARG A 206 -21.14 18.20 -4.20
C ARG A 206 -22.59 17.88 -3.81
N PRO A 207 -22.93 17.79 -2.51
CA PRO A 207 -24.32 17.70 -2.09
C PRO A 207 -25.12 18.92 -2.59
N THR A 208 -26.31 18.70 -3.15
CA THR A 208 -27.16 19.81 -3.60
C THR A 208 -28.02 20.34 -2.45
N ALA A 209 -28.57 21.55 -2.62
CA ALA A 209 -29.51 22.10 -1.63
C ALA A 209 -30.74 21.22 -1.42
N GLU A 210 -31.18 20.50 -2.46
CA GLU A 210 -32.30 19.56 -2.37
C GLU A 210 -31.96 18.34 -1.51
N MET A 211 -30.77 17.75 -1.71
CA MET A 211 -30.33 16.60 -0.92
C MET A 211 -30.12 16.94 0.55
N LEU A 212 -29.71 18.17 0.84
CA LEU A 212 -29.48 18.66 2.19
C LEU A 212 -30.75 19.15 2.90
N ARG A 213 -31.90 19.11 2.22
CA ARG A 213 -33.15 19.68 2.74
C ARG A 213 -33.61 18.93 3.98
N GLY A 214 -33.82 19.69 5.05
CA GLY A 214 -34.30 19.15 6.32
C GLY A 214 -33.23 18.38 7.09
N LEU A 215 -31.96 18.46 6.70
CA LEU A 215 -30.84 18.03 7.55
C LEU A 215 -30.37 19.21 8.40
N ASP A 216 -30.01 18.95 9.66
CA ASP A 216 -29.35 19.92 10.52
C ASP A 216 -27.88 19.55 10.80
N THR A 217 -27.50 18.30 10.52
CA THR A 217 -26.17 17.76 10.77
C THR A 217 -25.75 16.83 9.64
N LEU A 218 -24.54 17.01 9.11
CA LEU A 218 -23.85 16.02 8.27
C LEU A 218 -22.77 15.33 9.09
N VAL A 219 -22.70 14.00 9.00
CA VAL A 219 -21.66 13.17 9.58
C VAL A 219 -20.80 12.58 8.46
N PHE A 220 -19.47 12.67 8.57
CA PHE A 220 -18.53 12.06 7.64
C PHE A 220 -17.79 10.91 8.33
N ASP A 221 -17.87 9.71 7.76
CA ASP A 221 -17.22 8.51 8.30
C ASP A 221 -16.74 7.56 7.19
N ILE A 222 -15.48 7.72 6.77
CA ILE A 222 -14.87 6.98 5.66
C ILE A 222 -13.38 6.75 5.94
N GLN A 223 -12.89 5.53 5.76
CA GLN A 223 -11.46 5.23 5.81
C GLN A 223 -10.74 5.75 4.55
N ASP A 224 -9.86 6.74 4.73
CA ASP A 224 -8.94 7.23 3.71
C ASP A 224 -7.63 6.42 3.68
N ILE A 225 -6.68 6.77 2.80
CA ILE A 225 -5.38 6.09 2.65
C ILE A 225 -4.15 6.98 2.82
N GLY A 226 -4.33 8.26 3.15
CA GLY A 226 -3.23 9.17 3.49
C GLY A 226 -2.53 9.81 2.29
N ALA A 227 -3.18 9.82 1.12
CA ALA A 227 -2.65 10.39 -0.11
C ALA A 227 -3.59 11.48 -0.67
N ARG A 228 -3.02 12.62 -1.08
CA ARG A 228 -3.76 13.81 -1.53
C ARG A 228 -4.78 13.56 -2.63
N PHE A 229 -4.44 12.69 -3.58
CA PHE A 229 -5.27 12.39 -4.74
C PHE A 229 -6.21 11.20 -4.51
N TYR A 230 -6.29 10.66 -3.30
CA TYR A 230 -7.39 9.79 -2.88
C TYR A 230 -8.59 10.66 -2.51
N THR A 231 -9.65 10.59 -3.31
CA THR A 231 -10.62 11.70 -3.46
C THR A 231 -11.62 11.85 -2.30
N TYR A 232 -11.58 10.96 -1.30
CA TYR A 232 -12.49 11.03 -0.15
C TYR A 232 -12.30 12.31 0.67
N ILE A 233 -11.07 12.80 0.80
CA ILE A 233 -10.79 14.09 1.46
C ILE A 233 -11.35 15.28 0.65
N THR A 234 -11.45 15.16 -0.68
CA THR A 234 -12.08 16.18 -1.52
C THR A 234 -13.59 16.16 -1.36
N THR A 235 -14.22 14.97 -1.33
CA THR A 235 -15.65 14.83 -1.02
C THR A 235 -15.98 15.43 0.34
N MET A 236 -15.14 15.19 1.36
CA MET A 236 -15.26 15.81 2.68
C MET A 236 -15.20 17.33 2.61
N GLY A 237 -14.18 17.89 1.94
CA GLY A 237 -14.00 19.33 1.80
C GLY A 237 -15.17 20.02 1.08
N TYR A 238 -15.68 19.42 0.01
CA TYR A 238 -16.86 19.90 -0.70
C TYR A 238 -18.12 19.84 0.16
N ALA A 239 -18.37 18.74 0.87
CA ALA A 239 -19.52 18.65 1.75
C ALA A 239 -19.42 19.63 2.94
N LEU A 240 -18.23 19.89 3.45
CA LEU A 240 -17.96 20.89 4.48
C LEU A 240 -18.32 22.31 4.02
N GLU A 241 -17.94 22.68 2.79
CA GLU A 241 -18.32 23.96 2.17
C GLU A 241 -19.86 24.08 2.02
N GLU A 242 -20.52 23.04 1.51
CA GLU A 242 -21.97 23.06 1.31
C GLU A 242 -22.75 23.08 2.64
N ALA A 243 -22.24 22.43 3.69
CA ALA A 243 -22.82 22.46 5.03
C ALA A 243 -22.71 23.86 5.65
N ALA A 244 -21.52 24.48 5.57
CA ALA A 244 -21.29 25.83 6.08
C ALA A 244 -22.21 26.86 5.43
N ALA A 245 -22.36 26.81 4.10
CA ALA A 245 -23.22 27.71 3.35
C ALA A 245 -24.71 27.64 3.74
N ARG A 246 -25.12 26.58 4.45
CA ARG A 246 -26.51 26.34 4.85
C ARG A 246 -26.72 26.31 6.37
N GLY A 247 -25.67 26.61 7.16
CA GLY A 247 -25.73 26.52 8.61
C GLY A 247 -25.96 25.09 9.13
N ILE A 248 -25.60 24.09 8.33
CA ILE A 248 -25.67 22.68 8.72
C ILE A 248 -24.39 22.34 9.47
N ARG A 249 -24.53 21.74 10.65
CA ARG A 249 -23.40 21.28 11.45
C ARG A 249 -22.66 20.16 10.73
N PHE A 250 -21.33 20.13 10.80
CA PHE A 250 -20.51 19.08 10.18
C PHE A 250 -19.73 18.32 11.24
N ILE A 251 -19.88 17.00 11.28
CA ILE A 251 -19.21 16.12 12.24
C ILE A 251 -18.33 15.13 11.50
N VAL A 252 -17.05 15.06 11.85
CA VAL A 252 -16.13 14.04 11.32
C VAL A 252 -15.91 12.97 12.38
N LEU A 253 -16.21 11.72 12.06
CA LEU A 253 -15.82 10.57 12.86
C LEU A 253 -14.41 10.19 12.43
N ASP A 254 -13.41 10.56 13.24
CA ASP A 254 -12.04 10.47 12.79
C ASP A 254 -11.56 9.02 12.68
N ARG A 255 -10.60 8.78 11.77
CA ARG A 255 -10.06 7.45 11.45
C ARG A 255 -8.55 7.48 11.27
N PRO A 256 -7.86 6.34 11.50
CA PRO A 256 -6.41 6.27 11.36
C PRO A 256 -5.96 6.64 9.95
N ASN A 257 -4.86 7.40 9.83
CA ASN A 257 -4.13 7.44 8.56
C ASN A 257 -3.35 6.12 8.42
N PRO A 258 -3.63 5.28 7.41
CA PRO A 258 -3.10 3.91 7.39
C PRO A 258 -1.61 3.83 7.07
N ILE A 259 -1.05 4.88 6.46
CA ILE A 259 0.38 5.04 6.21
C ILE A 259 1.02 6.02 7.21
N ASN A 260 0.51 6.00 8.45
CA ASN A 260 0.93 6.78 9.61
C ASN A 260 0.64 8.30 9.54
N GLY A 261 0.71 8.96 10.70
CA GLY A 261 0.55 10.41 10.86
C GLY A 261 1.86 11.18 11.00
N GLN A 262 3.02 10.50 11.05
CA GLN A 262 4.31 11.17 11.28
C GLN A 262 4.91 11.68 9.97
N ASP A 263 5.00 10.80 8.99
CA ASP A 263 5.69 11.07 7.74
C ASP A 263 4.91 12.03 6.84
N VAL A 264 5.64 12.99 6.30
CA VAL A 264 5.15 13.91 5.26
C VAL A 264 6.13 13.86 4.10
N GLU A 265 5.59 13.80 2.89
CA GLU A 265 6.39 13.58 1.69
C GLU A 265 5.74 14.12 0.42
N GLY A 266 6.60 14.57 -0.49
CA GLY A 266 6.22 15.04 -1.81
C GLY A 266 5.96 16.55 -1.89
N PRO A 267 5.85 17.07 -3.11
CA PRO A 267 5.58 18.48 -3.32
C PRO A 267 4.17 18.86 -2.87
N VAL A 268 4.06 20.06 -2.33
CA VAL A 268 2.78 20.71 -2.03
C VAL A 268 2.11 21.09 -3.36
N ALA A 269 0.80 20.89 -3.49
CA ALA A 269 0.12 21.23 -4.74
C ALA A 269 0.15 22.74 -5.01
N ASP A 270 0.49 23.11 -6.24
CA ASP A 270 0.38 24.48 -6.73
C ASP A 270 -1.08 24.94 -6.62
N PRO A 271 -1.36 26.15 -6.10
CA PRO A 271 -2.72 26.69 -5.99
C PRO A 271 -3.49 26.69 -7.33
N GLU A 272 -2.78 26.91 -8.44
CA GLU A 272 -3.35 26.94 -9.79
C GLU A 272 -3.64 25.54 -10.34
N ALA A 273 -3.09 24.49 -9.73
CA ALA A 273 -3.28 23.08 -10.11
C ALA A 273 -4.32 22.36 -9.25
N LEU A 274 -5.01 23.07 -8.35
CA LEU A 274 -6.04 22.50 -7.49
C LEU A 274 -7.22 21.97 -8.33
N SER A 275 -7.70 20.80 -7.95
CA SER A 275 -8.71 20.05 -8.72
C SER A 275 -9.38 19.02 -7.81
N PHE A 276 -10.20 18.12 -8.38
CA PHE A 276 -10.83 17.06 -7.60
C PHE A 276 -9.82 16.09 -6.97
N THR A 277 -8.66 15.90 -7.59
CA THR A 277 -7.54 15.07 -7.07
C THR A 277 -6.50 15.90 -6.31
N ALA A 278 -6.75 17.19 -6.09
CA ALA A 278 -5.91 18.08 -5.31
C ALA A 278 -6.79 19.18 -4.70
N TYR A 279 -7.58 18.83 -3.67
CA TYR A 279 -8.54 19.76 -3.09
C TYR A 279 -7.88 20.96 -2.41
N HIS A 280 -6.70 20.81 -1.80
CA HIS A 280 -5.99 21.89 -1.11
C HIS A 280 -4.49 21.76 -1.34
N SER A 281 -3.75 22.86 -1.13
CA SER A 281 -2.30 22.92 -1.22
C SER A 281 -1.65 22.18 -0.04
N ILE A 282 -1.71 20.85 -0.10
CA ILE A 282 -1.05 19.90 0.80
C ILE A 282 -0.07 19.02 0.00
N PRO A 283 0.93 18.41 0.65
CA PRO A 283 1.83 17.46 -0.01
C PRO A 283 1.12 16.14 -0.32
N ILE A 284 1.72 15.35 -1.20
CA ILE A 284 1.13 14.08 -1.66
C ILE A 284 0.86 13.13 -0.48
N ARG A 285 1.86 12.84 0.36
CA ARG A 285 1.68 12.15 1.64
C ARG A 285 1.63 13.22 2.72
N HIS A 286 0.44 13.50 3.22
CA HIS A 286 0.19 14.62 4.14
C HIS A 286 0.44 14.26 5.61
N GLY A 287 0.36 12.97 5.97
CA GLY A 287 0.57 12.50 7.35
C GLY A 287 -0.43 13.13 8.31
N MET A 288 -1.70 13.22 7.93
CA MET A 288 -2.79 13.78 8.76
C MET A 288 -3.99 12.83 8.72
N THR A 289 -4.78 12.79 9.78
CA THR A 289 -6.08 12.10 9.77
C THR A 289 -7.13 12.92 8.99
N ILE A 290 -8.28 12.32 8.68
CA ILE A 290 -9.38 13.04 8.02
C ILE A 290 -9.94 14.15 8.92
N GLY A 291 -9.98 13.94 10.24
CA GLY A 291 -10.39 14.96 11.21
C GLY A 291 -9.42 16.14 11.25
N GLU A 292 -8.11 15.87 11.29
CA GLU A 292 -7.08 16.91 11.22
C GLU A 292 -7.14 17.70 9.89
N LEU A 293 -7.40 17.00 8.76
CA LEU A 293 -7.60 17.63 7.46
C LEU A 293 -8.87 18.50 7.42
N ALA A 294 -9.97 18.06 8.03
CA ALA A 294 -11.19 18.85 8.10
C ALA A 294 -10.98 20.17 8.85
N LEU A 295 -10.24 20.14 9.97
CA LEU A 295 -9.86 21.34 10.71
C LEU A 295 -8.99 22.27 9.87
N LEU A 296 -7.98 21.72 9.19
CA LEU A 296 -7.11 22.47 8.29
C LEU A 296 -7.92 23.12 7.16
N PHE A 297 -8.81 22.37 6.50
CA PHE A 297 -9.64 22.90 5.42
C PHE A 297 -10.58 23.99 5.92
N ASN A 298 -11.24 23.81 7.06
CA ASN A 298 -12.15 24.80 7.60
C ASN A 298 -11.45 26.14 7.86
N ALA A 299 -10.23 26.10 8.41
CA ALA A 299 -9.44 27.27 8.76
C ALA A 299 -8.72 27.90 7.55
N GLU A 300 -7.90 27.14 6.82
CA GLU A 300 -7.05 27.66 5.74
C GLU A 300 -7.85 28.10 4.52
N ARG A 301 -9.01 27.49 4.26
CA ARG A 301 -9.94 27.92 3.20
C ARG A 301 -11.00 28.90 3.69
N ARG A 302 -11.00 29.26 4.99
CA ARG A 302 -11.96 30.18 5.62
C ARG A 302 -13.43 29.78 5.35
N ILE A 303 -13.72 28.48 5.48
CA ILE A 303 -15.05 27.93 5.19
C ILE A 303 -16.08 28.41 6.22
N GLY A 304 -15.69 28.47 7.50
CA GLY A 304 -16.56 28.95 8.58
C GLY A 304 -17.66 27.97 8.97
N ALA A 305 -17.45 26.66 8.75
CA ALA A 305 -18.39 25.62 9.16
C ALA A 305 -18.42 25.47 10.70
N ASP A 306 -19.61 25.15 11.26
CA ASP A 306 -19.75 24.55 12.58
C ASP A 306 -19.24 23.09 12.51
N LEU A 307 -17.92 22.95 12.65
CA LEU A 307 -17.20 21.68 12.52
C LEU A 307 -16.90 21.11 13.91
N HIS A 308 -17.24 19.83 14.10
CA HIS A 308 -16.81 19.04 15.24
C HIS A 308 -16.10 17.76 14.77
N VAL A 309 -14.95 17.44 15.37
CA VAL A 309 -14.24 16.18 15.12
C VAL A 309 -14.38 15.28 16.34
N VAL A 310 -14.99 14.11 16.16
CA VAL A 310 -14.96 13.05 17.18
C VAL A 310 -13.61 12.36 17.07
N LYS A 311 -12.70 12.74 17.98
CA LYS A 311 -11.34 12.19 18.04
C LYS A 311 -11.38 10.68 18.26
N MET A 312 -10.42 9.98 17.66
CA MET A 312 -10.09 8.62 18.03
C MET A 312 -9.51 8.57 19.45
N GLU A 313 -9.55 7.39 20.04
CA GLU A 313 -8.82 7.09 21.28
C GLU A 313 -7.81 5.99 21.05
N GLY A 314 -6.64 6.10 21.69
CA GLY A 314 -5.56 5.11 21.61
C GLY A 314 -4.71 5.17 20.34
N TRP A 315 -5.10 5.93 19.31
CA TRP A 315 -4.26 6.11 18.11
C TRP A 315 -3.08 7.05 18.39
N ARG A 316 -1.90 6.66 17.88
CA ARG A 316 -0.67 7.47 17.93
C ARG A 316 -0.15 7.65 16.52
N ARG A 317 0.49 8.79 16.24
CA ARG A 317 0.91 9.14 14.87
C ARG A 317 1.86 8.12 14.25
N GLU A 318 2.70 7.47 15.04
CA GLU A 318 3.64 6.43 14.62
C GLU A 318 2.96 5.16 14.10
N TYR A 319 1.70 4.92 14.47
CA TYR A 319 1.02 3.69 14.14
C TYR A 319 0.71 3.62 12.64
N TRP A 320 1.19 2.52 12.06
CA TRP A 320 0.65 1.97 10.84
C TRP A 320 -0.70 1.32 11.12
N PHE A 321 -1.54 1.17 10.09
CA PHE A 321 -2.90 0.65 10.27
C PHE A 321 -2.94 -0.71 10.99
N ASP A 322 -2.04 -1.63 10.65
CA ASP A 322 -1.93 -2.97 11.24
C ASP A 322 -1.53 -2.97 12.73
N GLN A 323 -1.10 -1.82 13.26
CA GLN A 323 -0.79 -1.65 14.68
C GLN A 323 -1.99 -1.10 15.49
N THR A 324 -3.07 -0.72 14.82
CA THR A 324 -4.24 -0.08 15.46
C THR A 324 -5.25 -1.09 16.02
N GLY A 325 -5.09 -2.37 15.72
CA GLY A 325 -6.06 -3.42 16.07
C GLY A 325 -7.40 -3.31 15.32
N GLN A 326 -7.50 -2.46 14.29
CA GLN A 326 -8.65 -2.33 13.41
C GLN A 326 -8.57 -3.32 12.24
N GLU A 327 -9.72 -3.77 11.76
CA GLU A 327 -9.81 -4.62 10.57
C GLU A 327 -9.57 -3.79 9.30
N TRP A 328 -8.69 -4.28 8.41
CA TRP A 328 -8.50 -3.66 7.11
C TRP A 328 -9.61 -4.08 6.15
N VAL A 329 -10.46 -3.13 5.78
CA VAL A 329 -11.43 -3.28 4.70
C VAL A 329 -10.94 -2.46 3.52
N ASN A 330 -10.78 -3.10 2.37
CA ASN A 330 -10.30 -2.47 1.13
C ASN A 330 -11.09 -1.18 0.82
N PRO A 331 -10.48 0.01 0.90
CA PRO A 331 -11.23 1.26 0.75
C PRO A 331 -11.77 1.48 -0.67
N SER A 332 -11.17 0.84 -1.67
CA SER A 332 -11.63 0.83 -3.08
C SER A 332 -11.31 -0.53 -3.72
N PRO A 333 -11.89 -0.86 -4.90
CA PRO A 333 -11.67 -2.15 -5.57
C PRO A 333 -10.19 -2.48 -5.85
N ASN A 334 -9.37 -1.44 -6.03
CA ASN A 334 -7.95 -1.57 -6.35
C ASN A 334 -7.03 -1.24 -5.16
N MET A 335 -7.57 -0.82 -4.01
CA MET A 335 -6.79 -0.65 -2.78
C MET A 335 -6.91 -1.89 -1.90
N ARG A 336 -6.15 -2.92 -2.26
CA ARG A 336 -6.37 -4.30 -1.78
C ARG A 336 -5.51 -4.73 -0.58
N SER A 337 -4.54 -3.91 -0.19
CA SER A 337 -3.58 -4.27 0.86
C SER A 337 -2.94 -3.02 1.46
N LEU A 338 -2.38 -3.17 2.66
CA LEU A 338 -1.52 -2.13 3.25
C LEU A 338 -0.21 -1.93 2.49
N THR A 339 0.26 -2.94 1.77
CA THR A 339 1.40 -2.82 0.83
C THR A 339 1.05 -1.84 -0.28
N ALA A 340 -0.10 -2.03 -0.92
CA ALA A 340 -0.62 -1.13 -1.94
C ALA A 340 -0.81 0.29 -1.37
N ALA A 341 -1.41 0.44 -0.18
CA ALA A 341 -1.57 1.74 0.46
C ALA A 341 -0.22 2.44 0.73
N THR A 342 0.79 1.68 1.16
CA THR A 342 2.15 2.19 1.39
C THR A 342 2.79 2.72 0.11
N LEU A 343 2.63 2.01 -1.02
CA LEU A 343 3.25 2.35 -2.30
C LEU A 343 2.45 3.38 -3.11
N TYR A 344 1.14 3.45 -2.90
CA TYR A 344 0.19 4.25 -3.67
C TYR A 344 0.60 5.72 -3.86
N PRO A 345 1.07 6.47 -2.84
CA PRO A 345 1.47 7.87 -3.01
C PRO A 345 2.50 8.10 -4.12
N GLY A 346 3.35 7.11 -4.41
CA GLY A 346 4.33 7.15 -5.50
C GLY A 346 3.85 6.50 -6.77
N ILE A 347 3.31 5.28 -6.67
CA ILE A 347 3.01 4.45 -7.84
C ILE A 347 1.82 4.98 -8.62
N ALA A 348 0.81 5.51 -7.93
CA ALA A 348 -0.35 6.08 -8.60
C ALA A 348 -0.01 7.32 -9.45
N LEU A 349 1.12 8.01 -9.22
CA LEU A 349 1.57 9.10 -10.11
C LEU A 349 1.80 8.62 -11.56
N LEU A 350 2.11 7.33 -11.75
CA LEU A 350 2.27 6.73 -13.07
C LEU A 350 0.94 6.44 -13.76
N GLU A 351 -0.17 6.35 -13.00
CA GLU A 351 -1.47 5.89 -13.48
C GLU A 351 -2.07 6.77 -14.57
N THR A 352 -1.77 8.07 -14.53
CA THR A 352 -2.22 9.01 -15.57
C THR A 352 -1.37 8.95 -16.84
N THR A 353 -0.22 8.29 -16.80
CA THR A 353 0.67 8.09 -17.95
C THR A 353 0.28 6.85 -18.74
N ASN A 354 1.08 6.48 -19.75
CA ASN A 354 0.91 5.22 -20.49
C ASN A 354 1.64 4.04 -19.81
N VAL A 355 1.50 3.90 -18.49
CA VAL A 355 2.07 2.81 -17.69
C VAL A 355 0.94 2.18 -16.87
N SER A 356 0.79 0.86 -16.93
CA SER A 356 -0.09 0.13 -16.04
C SER A 356 0.50 0.13 -14.64
N VAL A 357 -0.32 0.45 -13.63
CA VAL A 357 0.01 0.36 -12.20
C VAL A 357 -0.53 -0.92 -11.57
N GLY A 358 -0.80 -1.96 -12.39
CA GLY A 358 -1.26 -3.25 -11.92
C GLY A 358 -2.77 -3.35 -11.64
N ARG A 359 -3.57 -2.34 -11.97
CA ARG A 359 -5.04 -2.48 -11.99
C ARG A 359 -5.46 -3.64 -12.89
N GLY A 360 -6.51 -4.35 -12.52
CA GLY A 360 -6.92 -5.57 -13.21
C GLY A 360 -6.04 -6.81 -12.95
N THR A 361 -5.01 -6.70 -12.10
CA THR A 361 -4.24 -7.85 -11.59
C THR A 361 -4.63 -8.17 -10.14
N ASP A 362 -3.95 -9.13 -9.51
CA ASP A 362 -4.15 -9.44 -8.10
C ASP A 362 -3.35 -8.50 -7.18
N ARG A 363 -2.47 -7.65 -7.73
CA ARG A 363 -1.53 -6.78 -6.99
C ARG A 363 -1.51 -5.33 -7.53
N PRO A 364 -2.65 -4.63 -7.57
CA PRO A 364 -2.69 -3.21 -7.95
C PRO A 364 -1.79 -2.36 -7.04
N PHE A 365 -1.08 -1.40 -7.64
CA PHE A 365 -0.11 -0.49 -7.02
C PHE A 365 1.15 -1.13 -6.41
N GLU A 366 1.28 -2.45 -6.46
CA GLU A 366 2.50 -3.17 -6.06
C GLU A 366 3.36 -3.57 -7.27
N VAL A 367 2.83 -3.37 -8.48
CA VAL A 367 3.52 -3.61 -9.74
C VAL A 367 3.32 -2.43 -10.70
N PHE A 368 4.24 -2.24 -11.63
CA PHE A 368 4.05 -1.35 -12.77
C PHE A 368 4.69 -1.90 -14.04
N GLY A 369 4.16 -1.53 -15.20
CA GLY A 369 4.64 -2.08 -16.47
C GLY A 369 3.91 -1.55 -17.70
N ALA A 370 4.42 -1.91 -18.88
CA ALA A 370 3.79 -1.63 -20.16
C ALA A 370 4.25 -2.64 -21.23
N PRO A 371 3.53 -2.81 -22.35
CA PRO A 371 3.95 -3.70 -23.44
C PRO A 371 5.30 -3.33 -24.05
N TRP A 372 5.63 -2.03 -24.06
CA TRP A 372 6.89 -1.50 -24.55
C TRP A 372 8.05 -1.58 -23.54
N MET A 373 7.80 -1.99 -22.30
CA MET A 373 8.77 -1.93 -21.20
C MET A 373 9.58 -3.23 -21.09
N ASP A 374 10.90 -3.09 -20.99
CA ASP A 374 11.81 -4.17 -20.60
C ASP A 374 11.95 -4.19 -19.08
N GLY A 375 11.16 -5.04 -18.44
CA GLY A 375 11.13 -5.17 -16.98
C GLY A 375 12.50 -5.48 -16.35
N ARG A 376 13.37 -6.24 -17.04
CA ARG A 376 14.72 -6.56 -16.53
C ARG A 376 15.58 -5.31 -16.48
N ARG A 377 15.64 -4.58 -17.60
CA ARG A 377 16.43 -3.35 -17.71
C ARG A 377 15.96 -2.29 -16.71
N VAL A 378 14.66 -2.15 -16.49
CA VAL A 378 14.08 -1.22 -15.50
C VAL A 378 14.39 -1.66 -14.07
N ALA A 379 14.16 -2.94 -13.72
CA ALA A 379 14.42 -3.45 -12.38
C ALA A 379 15.91 -3.34 -12.01
N GLU A 380 16.83 -3.65 -12.94
CA GLU A 380 18.26 -3.46 -12.72
C GLU A 380 18.63 -1.99 -12.51
N ALA A 381 18.08 -1.09 -13.32
CA ALA A 381 18.33 0.34 -13.18
C ALA A 381 17.87 0.87 -11.82
N LEU A 382 16.69 0.44 -11.34
CA LEU A 382 16.15 0.83 -10.04
C LEU A 382 16.91 0.18 -8.87
N ASN A 383 17.26 -1.11 -8.96
CA ASN A 383 18.05 -1.77 -7.91
C ASN A 383 19.44 -1.13 -7.74
N ARG A 384 20.07 -0.64 -8.83
CA ARG A 384 21.33 0.12 -8.76
C ARG A 384 21.21 1.46 -8.04
N ARG A 385 20.00 2.01 -7.87
CA ARG A 385 19.77 3.25 -7.12
C ARG A 385 19.88 3.05 -5.60
N GLY A 386 19.78 1.81 -5.11
CA GLY A 386 19.88 1.53 -3.68
C GLY A 386 18.76 2.17 -2.84
N ILE A 387 17.54 2.24 -3.38
CA ILE A 387 16.40 2.90 -2.71
C ILE A 387 16.07 2.14 -1.42
N PRO A 388 16.08 2.79 -0.25
CA PRO A 388 15.82 2.13 1.04
C PRO A 388 14.43 1.48 1.11
N GLY A 389 14.37 0.31 1.75
CA GLY A 389 13.11 -0.37 2.07
C GLY A 389 12.42 -1.10 0.92
N VAL A 390 12.99 -1.09 -0.30
CA VAL A 390 12.39 -1.76 -1.47
C VAL A 390 13.40 -2.55 -2.31
N ARG A 391 12.89 -3.55 -3.03
CA ARG A 391 13.58 -4.28 -4.11
C ARG A 391 12.68 -4.39 -5.33
N PHE A 392 13.30 -4.42 -6.50
CA PHE A 392 12.60 -4.48 -7.77
C PHE A 392 12.83 -5.83 -8.44
N VAL A 393 11.75 -6.53 -8.77
CA VAL A 393 11.81 -7.85 -9.41
C VAL A 393 11.17 -7.74 -10.80
N PRO A 394 11.88 -8.11 -11.88
CA PRO A 394 11.29 -8.09 -13.22
C PRO A 394 10.19 -9.14 -13.34
N ILE A 395 9.05 -8.76 -13.91
CA ILE A 395 7.89 -9.62 -14.11
C ILE A 395 7.28 -9.41 -15.50
N ARG A 396 6.40 -10.33 -15.88
CA ARG A 396 5.40 -10.14 -16.93
C ARG A 396 4.02 -10.27 -16.30
N PHE A 397 3.07 -9.46 -16.75
CA PHE A 397 1.68 -9.53 -16.29
C PHE A 397 0.73 -8.98 -17.35
N THR A 398 -0.50 -9.47 -17.37
CA THR A 398 -1.55 -9.00 -18.28
C THR A 398 -2.71 -8.42 -17.45
N PRO A 399 -2.90 -7.09 -17.45
CA PRO A 399 -4.05 -6.46 -16.80
C PRO A 399 -5.38 -6.98 -17.36
N ARG A 400 -6.36 -7.28 -16.50
CA ARG A 400 -7.74 -7.59 -16.95
C ARG A 400 -8.61 -6.34 -17.18
N ALA A 401 -8.15 -5.17 -16.75
CA ALA A 401 -8.88 -3.91 -16.81
C ALA A 401 -7.91 -2.72 -16.82
N SER A 402 -8.43 -1.52 -17.12
CA SER A 402 -7.66 -0.27 -17.16
C SER A 402 -6.55 -0.26 -18.24
N THR A 403 -5.47 0.48 -18.02
CA THR A 403 -4.36 0.67 -18.96
C THR A 403 -3.73 -0.67 -19.37
N PHE A 404 -3.70 -0.92 -20.69
CA PHE A 404 -3.24 -2.16 -21.33
C PHE A 404 -4.06 -3.41 -20.96
N ALA A 405 -5.37 -3.27 -20.73
CA ALA A 405 -6.26 -4.41 -20.55
C ALA A 405 -6.15 -5.42 -21.70
N GLY A 406 -5.86 -6.68 -21.38
CA GLY A 406 -5.69 -7.76 -22.35
C GLY A 406 -4.33 -7.82 -23.04
N GLU A 407 -3.44 -6.85 -22.81
CA GLU A 407 -2.10 -6.81 -23.41
C GLU A 407 -1.02 -7.20 -22.39
N GLU A 408 -0.11 -8.09 -22.78
CA GLU A 408 0.99 -8.50 -21.90
C GLU A 408 1.97 -7.33 -21.69
N CYS A 409 2.21 -6.98 -20.43
CA CYS A 409 3.16 -5.98 -20.02
C CYS A 409 4.46 -6.64 -19.53
N GLY A 410 5.60 -6.16 -20.03
CA GLY A 410 6.85 -6.27 -19.28
C GLY A 410 6.83 -5.25 -18.14
N GLY A 411 7.35 -5.62 -16.97
CA GLY A 411 7.27 -4.71 -15.84
C GLY A 411 8.05 -5.16 -14.62
N VAL A 412 7.71 -4.54 -13.50
CA VAL A 412 8.44 -4.66 -12.25
C VAL A 412 7.46 -4.83 -11.10
N ALA A 413 7.67 -5.86 -10.28
CA ALA A 413 7.08 -5.98 -8.96
C ALA A 413 7.96 -5.28 -7.92
N ILE A 414 7.33 -4.55 -7.01
CA ILE A 414 7.98 -3.84 -5.92
C ILE A 414 7.81 -4.66 -4.66
N VAL A 415 8.92 -5.14 -4.10
CA VAL A 415 8.95 -5.88 -2.84
C VAL A 415 9.39 -4.93 -1.74
N ILE A 416 8.53 -4.70 -0.75
CA ILE A 416 8.92 -3.96 0.46
C ILE A 416 9.79 -4.88 1.32
N THR A 417 11.02 -4.45 1.61
CA THR A 417 11.97 -5.16 2.47
C THR A 417 12.02 -4.58 3.88
N GLU A 418 11.74 -3.29 4.04
CA GLU A 418 11.61 -2.61 5.33
C GLU A 418 10.63 -1.45 5.17
N ARG A 419 9.41 -1.62 5.68
CA ARG A 419 8.29 -0.67 5.46
C ARG A 419 8.59 0.72 6.03
N ALA A 420 9.26 0.81 7.19
CA ALA A 420 9.55 2.08 7.83
C ALA A 420 10.58 2.93 7.04
N ALA A 421 11.39 2.30 6.19
CA ALA A 421 12.36 2.99 5.34
C ALA A 421 11.76 3.48 4.00
N VAL A 422 10.54 3.05 3.65
CA VAL A 422 9.93 3.40 2.37
C VAL A 422 9.49 4.86 2.36
N ARG A 423 10.01 5.60 1.38
CA ARG A 423 9.60 6.96 1.02
C ARG A 423 8.84 6.88 -0.31
N PRO A 424 7.51 6.63 -0.31
CA PRO A 424 6.78 6.27 -1.52
C PRO A 424 6.78 7.35 -2.60
N VAL A 425 6.71 8.63 -2.26
CA VAL A 425 6.71 9.68 -3.27
C VAL A 425 8.08 9.78 -3.95
N ARG A 426 9.17 9.71 -3.17
CA ARG A 426 10.54 9.61 -3.64
C ARG A 426 10.73 8.40 -4.53
N LEU A 427 10.18 7.24 -4.15
CA LEU A 427 10.16 6.03 -4.97
C LEU A 427 9.49 6.29 -6.33
N GLY A 428 8.30 6.93 -6.34
CA GLY A 428 7.62 7.30 -7.59
C GLY A 428 8.47 8.20 -8.49
N ILE A 429 9.21 9.14 -7.91
CA ILE A 429 10.12 10.04 -8.63
C ILE A 429 11.36 9.30 -9.16
N GLU A 430 11.95 8.38 -8.39
CA GLU A 430 13.04 7.53 -8.88
C GLU A 430 12.61 6.66 -10.07
N ILE A 431 11.38 6.12 -10.02
CA ILE A 431 10.80 5.38 -11.15
C ILE A 431 10.63 6.30 -12.35
N ALA A 432 10.06 7.49 -12.17
CA ALA A 432 9.90 8.49 -13.22
C ALA A 432 11.24 8.88 -13.88
N VAL A 433 12.30 9.11 -13.10
CA VAL A 433 13.65 9.41 -13.60
C VAL A 433 14.20 8.25 -14.44
N VAL A 434 14.05 7.00 -13.97
CA VAL A 434 14.49 5.81 -14.72
C VAL A 434 13.69 5.66 -16.01
N LEU A 435 12.37 5.80 -15.98
CA LEU A 435 11.52 5.69 -17.17
C LEU A 435 11.85 6.78 -18.19
N ARG A 436 12.04 8.03 -17.75
CA ARG A 436 12.46 9.13 -18.64
C ARG A 436 13.79 8.85 -19.32
N ARG A 437 14.77 8.29 -18.58
CA ARG A 437 16.09 7.96 -19.12
C ARG A 437 16.05 6.79 -20.10
N LEU A 438 15.29 5.74 -19.80
CA LEU A 438 15.26 4.52 -20.60
C LEU A 438 14.32 4.61 -21.81
N TYR A 439 13.25 5.42 -21.71
CA TYR A 439 12.17 5.51 -22.68
C TYR A 439 11.76 6.97 -22.96
N PRO A 440 12.68 7.88 -23.35
CA PRO A 440 12.40 9.31 -23.48
C PRO A 440 11.30 9.64 -24.50
N GLU A 441 11.21 8.87 -25.58
CA GLU A 441 10.23 9.09 -26.67
C GLU A 441 8.91 8.32 -26.47
N THR A 442 8.89 7.31 -25.62
CA THR A 442 7.73 6.41 -25.45
C THR A 442 6.92 6.75 -24.20
N TRP A 443 7.58 7.12 -23.11
CA TRP A 443 6.87 7.40 -21.86
C TRP A 443 6.22 8.79 -21.88
N ARG A 444 4.91 8.84 -21.64
CA ARG A 444 4.11 10.08 -21.64
C ARG A 444 4.22 10.82 -20.32
N ILE A 445 5.38 11.44 -20.10
CA ILE A 445 5.73 12.18 -18.88
C ILE A 445 4.74 13.32 -18.53
N GLU A 446 4.20 14.03 -19.52
CA GLU A 446 3.32 15.20 -19.25
C GLU A 446 2.09 14.84 -18.40
N ALA A 447 1.56 13.62 -18.57
CA ALA A 447 0.41 13.20 -17.80
C ALA A 447 0.75 12.90 -16.33
N PHE A 448 2.02 12.65 -15.99
CA PHE A 448 2.51 12.49 -14.61
C PHE A 448 2.23 13.74 -13.76
N GLY A 449 2.27 14.92 -14.39
CA GLY A 449 1.97 16.21 -13.78
C GLY A 449 0.56 16.32 -13.19
N ARG A 450 -0.41 15.53 -13.66
CA ARG A 450 -1.83 15.65 -13.27
C ARG A 450 -2.08 15.34 -11.80
N LEU A 451 -1.49 14.26 -11.28
CA LEU A 451 -1.63 13.90 -9.86
C LEU A 451 -0.55 14.55 -9.00
N LEU A 452 0.63 14.81 -9.59
CA LEU A 452 1.73 15.52 -8.97
C LEU A 452 1.35 16.95 -8.57
N ALA A 453 0.56 17.64 -9.41
CA ALA A 453 0.04 19.00 -9.21
C ALA A 453 1.10 20.01 -8.76
N HIS A 454 2.33 19.86 -9.27
CA HIS A 454 3.46 20.72 -8.93
C HIS A 454 4.35 20.90 -10.16
N ARG A 455 4.24 22.07 -10.79
CA ARG A 455 4.86 22.40 -12.07
C ARG A 455 6.37 22.29 -12.01
N ARG A 456 7.00 22.78 -10.94
CA ARG A 456 8.46 22.80 -10.82
C ARG A 456 9.06 21.39 -10.82
N THR A 457 8.40 20.42 -10.18
CA THR A 457 8.86 19.03 -10.21
C THR A 457 8.76 18.43 -11.61
N LEU A 458 7.68 18.71 -12.34
CA LEU A 458 7.52 18.23 -13.71
C LEU A 458 8.57 18.83 -14.65
N GLU A 459 8.84 20.14 -14.54
CA GLU A 459 9.90 20.82 -15.30
C GLU A 459 11.28 20.19 -15.06
N LEU A 460 11.63 19.97 -13.79
CA LEU A 460 12.91 19.34 -13.43
C LEU A 460 13.03 17.93 -13.99
N LEU A 461 11.97 17.12 -13.87
CA LEU A 461 11.92 15.79 -14.44
C LEU A 461 12.06 15.81 -15.98
N ASN A 462 11.38 16.74 -16.65
CA ASN A 462 11.47 16.93 -18.10
C ASN A 462 12.88 17.33 -18.56
N SER A 463 13.56 18.17 -17.76
CA SER A 463 14.95 18.60 -17.99
C SER A 463 16.02 17.53 -17.67
N GLY A 464 15.61 16.35 -17.19
CA GLY A 464 16.52 15.25 -16.87
C GLY A 464 17.22 15.37 -15.51
N ALA A 465 16.69 16.19 -14.59
CA ALA A 465 17.20 16.26 -13.23
C ALA A 465 17.08 14.91 -12.51
N ASP A 466 18.03 14.62 -11.62
CA ASP A 466 17.94 13.45 -10.77
C ASP A 466 16.90 13.62 -9.65
N ALA A 467 16.51 12.50 -9.05
CA ALA A 467 15.51 12.50 -8.01
C ALA A 467 15.94 13.32 -6.77
N GLU A 468 17.23 13.42 -6.46
CA GLU A 468 17.75 14.21 -5.32
C GLU A 468 17.55 15.71 -5.53
N THR A 469 17.85 16.20 -6.72
CA THR A 469 17.61 17.58 -7.12
C THR A 469 16.13 17.90 -7.14
N ILE A 470 15.31 16.99 -7.67
CA ILE A 470 13.86 17.11 -7.66
C ILE A 470 13.31 17.18 -6.23
N GLU A 471 13.78 16.30 -5.34
CA GLU A 471 13.32 16.28 -3.94
C GLU A 471 13.72 17.53 -3.16
N ARG A 472 14.93 18.05 -3.39
CA ARG A 472 15.36 19.33 -2.81
C ARG A 472 14.44 20.48 -3.20
N ALA A 473 13.92 20.47 -4.42
CA ALA A 473 13.14 21.58 -4.97
C ALA A 473 11.85 21.87 -4.19
N TRP A 474 11.21 20.86 -3.58
CA TRP A 474 9.98 21.06 -2.80
C TRP A 474 10.20 21.11 -1.28
N GLN A 475 11.43 20.96 -0.77
CA GLN A 475 11.66 20.86 0.68
C GLN A 475 11.20 22.11 1.45
N ALA A 476 11.41 23.30 0.87
CA ALA A 476 10.99 24.55 1.50
C ALA A 476 9.46 24.61 1.70
N GLU A 477 8.69 24.19 0.70
CA GLU A 477 7.23 24.11 0.77
C GLU A 477 6.75 23.05 1.74
N LEU A 478 7.40 21.88 1.70
CA LEU A 478 7.11 20.78 2.60
C LEU A 478 7.33 21.18 4.07
N GLU A 479 8.39 21.94 4.36
CA GLU A 479 8.66 22.44 5.70
C GLU A 479 7.65 23.50 6.15
N ARG A 480 7.26 24.42 5.25
CA ARG A 480 6.14 25.35 5.52
C ARG A 480 4.86 24.59 5.86
N PHE A 481 4.52 23.57 5.09
CA PHE A 481 3.34 22.74 5.38
C PHE A 481 3.46 22.04 6.74
N ARG A 482 4.64 21.51 7.10
CA ARG A 482 4.86 20.90 8.43
C ARG A 482 4.59 21.89 9.56
N GLN A 483 4.90 23.18 9.38
CA GLN A 483 4.57 24.22 10.36
C GLN A 483 3.07 24.53 10.40
N ILE A 484 2.43 24.66 9.24
CA ILE A 484 0.98 24.90 9.11
C ILE A 484 0.19 23.78 9.80
N ARG A 485 0.49 22.52 9.49
CA ARG A 485 -0.29 21.37 9.98
C ARG A 485 -0.27 21.24 11.49
N ARG A 486 0.80 21.67 12.18
CA ARG A 486 0.94 21.59 13.66
C ARG A 486 -0.23 22.24 14.39
N ARG A 487 -0.84 23.28 13.80
CA ARG A 487 -2.00 23.98 14.37
C ARG A 487 -3.27 23.14 14.40
N TYR A 488 -3.32 22.08 13.61
CA TYR A 488 -4.52 21.27 13.36
C TYR A 488 -4.36 19.81 13.80
N LEU A 489 -3.19 19.43 14.33
CA LEU A 489 -2.96 18.07 14.79
C LEU A 489 -3.75 17.78 16.06
N LEU A 490 -4.38 16.61 16.11
CA LEU A 490 -5.21 16.15 17.21
C LEU A 490 -4.50 15.10 18.08
N TYR A 491 -3.44 14.48 17.56
CA TYR A 491 -2.70 13.36 18.14
C TYR A 491 -1.20 13.57 18.09
#